data_AF-A0A6G4QTB0-F1
#
_entry.id   AF-A0A6G4QTB0-F1
#
_cell.length_a   1.000
_cell.length_b   1.000
_cell.length_c   1.000
_cell.angle_alpha   90.00
_cell.angle_beta   90.00
_cell.angle_gamma   90.00
#
_symmetry.space_group_name_H-M   'P 1'
#
loop_
_entity.id
_entity.type
_entity.pdbx_description
1 polymer ?
#
loop_
_entity_poly.entity_id
_entity_poly.type
_entity_poly.pdbx_seq_one_letter_code
_entity_poly.pdbx_strand_id
1 'polypeptide(L)'
;MIAALLAAIALQAAAPPASIPVQPQAATPLALDPAAVKAVEAVAYDYVDGQLEGDVARVTRSLHPDLAKRAIRARPDPDETLGLRRMNRDELVGLTRQGALKTPREKWDRSVRVLDVAGNVAVARVETPWFVDHLNLGRFGDRWVIVNALWYPKPQPPAAKP
;
A
#
# COMPACT_ATOMS: atom_id res chain seq x y z
N MET A 1 40.09 71.16 29.55
CA MET A 1 38.82 70.69 30.15
C MET A 1 37.83 70.47 29.02
N ILE A 2 37.49 69.23 28.69
CA ILE A 2 36.42 68.92 27.72
C ILE A 2 35.59 67.81 28.35
N ALA A 3 34.30 68.10 28.52
CA ALA A 3 33.31 67.29 29.20
C ALA A 3 32.84 66.11 28.31
N ALA A 4 32.61 64.96 28.95
CA ALA A 4 32.02 63.78 28.33
C ALA A 4 30.50 63.95 28.17
N LEU A 5 29.97 63.65 26.99
CA LEU A 5 28.53 63.53 26.73
C LEU A 5 28.22 62.07 26.38
N LEU A 6 27.54 61.36 27.29
CA LEU A 6 27.00 60.03 27.07
C LEU A 6 25.61 60.18 26.43
N ALA A 7 25.45 59.72 25.19
CA ALA A 7 24.14 59.55 24.56
C ALA A 7 23.61 58.15 24.85
N ALA A 8 22.48 58.05 25.55
CA ALA A 8 21.76 56.81 25.78
C ALA A 8 20.98 56.41 24.51
N ILE A 9 21.32 55.27 23.91
CA ILE A 9 20.56 54.68 22.82
C ILE A 9 19.44 53.85 23.44
N ALA A 10 18.19 54.28 23.27
CA ALA A 10 17.02 53.50 23.64
C ALA A 10 16.80 52.37 22.61
N LEU A 11 16.86 51.13 23.08
CA LEU A 11 16.59 49.95 22.26
C LEU A 11 15.06 49.82 22.08
N GLN A 12 14.52 50.20 20.91
CA GLN A 12 13.10 50.01 20.60
C GLN A 12 12.84 48.51 20.37
N ALA A 13 12.10 47.87 21.28
CA ALA A 13 11.66 46.50 21.09
C ALA A 13 10.63 46.42 19.96
N ALA A 14 10.93 45.65 18.90
CA ALA A 14 9.98 45.36 17.84
C ALA A 14 8.90 44.38 18.34
N ALA A 15 7.63 44.70 18.11
CA ALA A 15 6.51 43.83 18.46
C ALA A 15 6.55 42.55 17.60
N PRO A 16 6.17 41.37 18.16
CA PRO A 16 6.13 40.13 17.40
C PRO A 16 5.05 40.20 16.30
N PRO A 17 5.27 39.56 15.13
CA PRO A 17 4.28 39.52 14.07
C PRO A 17 3.01 38.82 14.57
N ALA A 18 1.85 39.40 14.26
CA ALA A 18 0.56 38.84 14.63
C ALA A 18 0.37 37.47 13.97
N SER A 19 0.10 36.45 14.79
CA SER A 19 -0.23 35.09 14.34
C SER A 19 -1.49 35.12 13.49
N ILE A 20 -1.40 34.70 12.22
CA ILE A 20 -2.59 34.45 11.39
C ILE A 20 -3.36 33.30 12.05
N PRO A 21 -4.64 33.48 12.41
CA PRO A 21 -5.45 32.38 12.92
C PRO A 21 -5.65 31.36 11.79
N VAL A 22 -4.91 30.26 11.83
CA VAL A 22 -5.17 29.09 10.99
C VAL A 22 -6.39 28.40 11.58
N GLN A 23 -7.57 28.75 11.08
CA GLN A 23 -8.77 27.97 11.36
C GLN A 23 -8.57 26.58 10.73
N PRO A 24 -8.80 25.48 11.47
CA PRO A 24 -8.78 24.15 10.88
C PRO A 24 -9.89 24.10 9.82
N GLN A 25 -9.52 24.17 8.54
CA GLN A 25 -10.43 23.75 7.49
C GLN A 25 -10.64 22.26 7.68
N ALA A 26 -11.84 21.89 8.13
CA ALA A 26 -12.29 20.51 8.09
C ALA A 26 -12.24 20.07 6.63
N ALA A 27 -11.19 19.34 6.26
CA ALA A 27 -11.09 18.71 4.95
C ALA A 27 -12.29 17.76 4.85
N THR A 28 -13.25 18.09 3.99
CA THR A 28 -14.31 17.16 3.63
C THR A 28 -13.61 15.95 3.00
N PRO A 29 -13.84 14.71 3.48
CA PRO A 29 -13.23 13.55 2.85
C PRO A 29 -13.62 13.55 1.38
N LEU A 30 -12.64 13.68 0.47
CA LEU A 30 -12.91 13.59 -0.95
C LEU A 30 -13.42 12.18 -1.23
N ALA A 31 -14.61 12.08 -1.83
CA ALA A 31 -15.08 10.81 -2.37
C ALA A 31 -14.09 10.35 -3.46
N LEU A 32 -13.74 9.07 -3.45
CA LEU A 32 -12.85 8.49 -4.46
C LEU A 32 -13.48 8.58 -5.85
N ASP A 33 -12.68 8.89 -6.88
CA ASP A 33 -13.14 8.86 -8.27
C ASP A 33 -13.65 7.44 -8.64
N PRO A 34 -14.95 7.27 -8.97
CA PRO A 34 -15.52 5.97 -9.27
C PRO A 34 -14.84 5.27 -10.46
N ALA A 35 -14.36 6.03 -11.45
CA ALA A 35 -13.69 5.44 -12.61
C ALA A 35 -12.31 4.88 -12.24
N ALA A 36 -11.54 5.63 -11.45
CA ALA A 36 -10.27 5.14 -10.91
C ALA A 36 -10.47 3.94 -9.99
N VAL A 37 -11.48 3.97 -9.10
CA VAL A 37 -11.82 2.84 -8.22
C VAL A 37 -12.07 1.58 -9.04
N LYS A 38 -12.95 1.64 -10.05
CA LYS A 38 -13.27 0.49 -10.90
C LYS A 38 -12.03 -0.05 -11.64
N ALA A 39 -11.15 0.83 -12.11
CA ALA A 39 -9.92 0.42 -12.80
C ALA A 39 -8.93 -0.29 -11.84
N VAL A 40 -8.77 0.23 -10.62
CA VAL A 40 -7.94 -0.39 -9.58
C VAL A 40 -8.51 -1.75 -9.15
N GLU A 41 -9.83 -1.83 -8.96
CA GLU A 41 -10.51 -3.08 -8.64
C GLU A 41 -10.29 -4.13 -9.71
N ALA A 42 -10.41 -3.76 -10.99
CA ALA A 42 -10.18 -4.69 -12.10
C ALA A 42 -8.77 -5.30 -12.05
N VAL A 43 -7.73 -4.50 -11.77
CA VAL A 43 -6.35 -5.00 -11.63
C VAL A 43 -6.17 -5.88 -10.41
N ALA A 44 -6.76 -5.50 -9.26
CA ALA A 44 -6.70 -6.31 -8.05
C ALA A 44 -7.45 -7.65 -8.22
N TYR A 45 -8.58 -7.67 -8.94
CA TYR A 45 -9.29 -8.90 -9.30
C TYR A 45 -8.50 -9.74 -10.29
N ASP A 46 -7.84 -9.15 -11.29
CA ASP A 46 -6.92 -9.89 -12.16
C ASP A 46 -5.81 -10.57 -11.37
N TYR A 47 -5.25 -9.89 -10.38
CA TYR A 47 -4.23 -10.47 -9.50
C TYR A 47 -4.75 -11.65 -8.67
N VAL A 48 -5.87 -11.50 -7.95
CA VAL A 48 -6.34 -12.57 -7.04
C VAL A 48 -7.03 -13.69 -7.81
N ASP A 49 -7.92 -13.38 -8.76
CA ASP A 49 -8.61 -14.40 -9.54
C ASP A 49 -7.62 -15.15 -10.44
N GLY A 50 -6.62 -14.47 -11.03
CA GLY A 50 -5.58 -15.14 -11.82
C GLY A 50 -4.79 -16.17 -11.00
N GLN A 51 -4.47 -15.87 -9.74
CA GLN A 51 -3.84 -16.84 -8.84
C GLN A 51 -4.76 -18.03 -8.51
N LEU A 52 -6.06 -17.76 -8.29
CA LEU A 52 -7.05 -18.80 -8.00
C LEU A 52 -7.36 -19.68 -9.23
N GLU A 53 -7.27 -19.14 -10.44
CA GLU A 53 -7.42 -19.87 -11.71
C GLU A 53 -6.15 -20.65 -12.07
N GLY A 54 -4.98 -20.16 -11.65
CA GLY A 54 -3.68 -20.55 -12.19
C GLY A 54 -3.37 -19.89 -13.54
N ASP A 55 -4.02 -18.77 -13.87
CA ASP A 55 -3.80 -18.02 -15.11
C ASP A 55 -2.58 -17.10 -14.96
N VAL A 56 -1.45 -17.59 -15.49
CA VAL A 56 -0.17 -16.89 -15.50
C VAL A 56 -0.23 -15.55 -16.25
N ALA A 57 -0.92 -15.48 -17.38
CA ALA A 57 -0.96 -14.27 -18.19
C ALA A 57 -1.75 -13.17 -17.47
N ARG A 58 -2.87 -13.56 -16.83
CA ARG A 58 -3.70 -12.68 -16.01
C ARG A 58 -2.97 -12.13 -14.79
N VAL A 59 -2.24 -12.98 -14.07
CA VAL A 59 -1.40 -12.50 -12.96
C VAL A 59 -0.31 -11.57 -13.50
N THR A 60 0.44 -11.99 -14.51
CA THR A 60 1.57 -11.20 -15.06
C THR A 60 1.15 -9.80 -15.51
N ARG A 61 -0.02 -9.64 -16.14
CA ARG A 61 -0.50 -8.31 -16.59
C ARG A 61 -0.89 -7.38 -15.43
N SER A 62 -1.20 -7.91 -14.25
CA SER A 62 -1.54 -7.08 -13.08
C SER A 62 -0.32 -6.54 -12.34
N LEU A 63 0.89 -7.02 -12.64
CA LEU A 63 2.10 -6.76 -11.87
C LEU A 63 3.07 -5.84 -12.63
N HIS A 64 3.66 -4.90 -11.91
CA HIS A 64 4.85 -4.20 -12.39
C HIS A 64 6.04 -5.19 -12.49
N PRO A 65 6.96 -5.04 -13.47
CA PRO A 65 8.16 -5.86 -13.55
C PRO A 65 8.99 -5.91 -12.26
N ASP A 66 9.11 -4.77 -11.59
CA ASP A 66 9.83 -4.62 -10.31
C ASP A 66 8.94 -4.81 -9.07
N LEU A 67 7.92 -5.68 -9.14
CA LEU A 67 7.04 -5.96 -8.00
C LEU A 67 7.86 -6.30 -6.74
N ALA A 68 7.56 -5.61 -5.64
CA ALA A 68 8.02 -6.00 -4.31
C ALA A 68 6.85 -6.51 -3.46
N LYS A 69 6.71 -7.85 -3.36
CA LYS A 69 5.76 -8.50 -2.46
C LYS A 69 6.46 -8.95 -1.18
N ARG A 70 5.94 -8.56 -0.03
CA ARG A 70 6.60 -8.74 1.27
C ARG A 70 5.63 -9.20 2.35
N ALA A 71 6.13 -9.99 3.30
CA ALA A 71 5.40 -10.36 4.50
C ALA A 71 6.33 -10.37 5.70
N ILE A 72 5.81 -10.01 6.87
CA ILE A 72 6.55 -10.12 8.12
C ILE A 72 6.71 -11.60 8.46
N ARG A 73 7.94 -12.05 8.71
CA ARG A 73 8.18 -13.42 9.14
C ARG A 73 7.81 -13.54 10.62
N ALA A 74 7.07 -14.59 10.96
CA ALA A 74 6.64 -14.83 12.34
C ALA A 74 7.80 -15.23 13.28
N ARG A 75 8.92 -15.73 12.73
CA ARG A 75 10.12 -16.07 13.49
C ARG A 75 11.31 -15.27 12.96
N PRO A 76 12.07 -14.58 13.84
CA PRO A 76 13.31 -13.93 13.44
C PRO A 76 14.36 -14.99 13.09
N ASP A 77 15.24 -14.64 12.17
CA ASP A 77 16.45 -15.39 11.86
C ASP A 77 17.58 -14.82 12.73
N PRO A 78 18.57 -15.62 13.21
CA PRO A 78 19.77 -15.07 13.84
C PRO A 78 20.39 -13.88 13.10
N ASP A 79 20.33 -13.89 11.77
CA ASP A 79 20.95 -12.87 10.91
C ASP A 79 19.97 -11.76 10.47
N GLU A 80 18.67 -11.86 10.77
CA GLU A 80 17.66 -10.85 10.43
C GLU A 80 16.63 -10.70 11.56
N THR A 81 16.90 -9.78 12.49
CA THR A 81 16.04 -9.49 13.64
C THR A 81 14.68 -8.89 13.24
N LEU A 82 14.61 -8.17 12.12
CA LEU A 82 13.38 -7.70 11.47
C LEU A 82 13.04 -8.57 10.26
N GLY A 83 12.81 -9.87 10.53
CA GLY A 83 12.63 -10.90 9.49
C GLY A 83 11.57 -10.54 8.44
N LEU A 84 11.98 -10.52 7.17
CA LEU A 84 11.12 -10.09 6.07
C LEU A 84 11.13 -11.12 4.92
N ARG A 85 9.97 -11.71 4.63
CA ARG A 85 9.79 -12.47 3.39
C ARG A 85 9.75 -11.48 2.23
N ARG A 86 10.51 -11.77 1.18
CA ARG A 86 10.60 -10.98 -0.05
C ARG A 86 10.25 -11.90 -1.21
N MET A 87 9.41 -11.44 -2.12
CA MET A 87 8.98 -12.14 -3.32
C MET A 87 8.90 -11.13 -4.47
N ASN A 88 9.50 -11.46 -5.60
CA ASN A 88 9.44 -10.64 -6.81
C ASN A 88 8.33 -11.15 -7.76
N ARG A 89 8.14 -10.46 -8.89
CA ARG A 89 7.14 -10.83 -9.91
C ARG A 89 7.33 -12.26 -10.42
N ASP A 90 8.56 -12.63 -10.77
CA ASP A 90 8.86 -13.88 -11.45
C ASP A 90 8.63 -15.10 -10.52
N GLU A 91 8.96 -14.96 -9.23
CA GLU A 91 8.63 -15.95 -8.20
C GLU A 91 7.11 -16.12 -8.07
N LEU A 92 6.35 -15.01 -7.98
CA LEU A 92 4.89 -15.06 -7.87
C LEU A 92 4.24 -15.70 -9.11
N VAL A 93 4.74 -15.37 -10.30
CA VAL A 93 4.31 -15.98 -11.56
C VAL A 93 4.65 -17.47 -11.59
N GLY A 94 5.83 -17.85 -11.08
CA GLY A 94 6.23 -19.25 -10.92
C GLY A 94 5.27 -20.03 -10.03
N LEU A 95 4.91 -19.48 -8.86
CA LEU A 95 3.94 -20.08 -7.93
C LEU A 95 2.54 -20.19 -8.56
N THR A 96 2.13 -19.19 -9.34
CA THR A 96 0.86 -19.23 -10.09
C THR A 96 0.85 -20.39 -11.08
N ARG A 97 1.94 -20.56 -11.85
CA ARG A 97 2.09 -21.66 -12.80
C ARG A 97 2.05 -23.04 -12.13
N GLN A 98 2.59 -23.13 -10.92
CA GLN A 98 2.55 -24.34 -10.09
C GLN A 98 1.17 -24.59 -9.46
N GLY A 99 0.24 -23.63 -9.55
CA GLY A 99 -1.09 -23.73 -8.97
C GLY A 99 -1.10 -23.59 -7.45
N ALA A 100 -0.14 -22.86 -6.85
CA ALA A 100 0.01 -22.77 -5.40
C ALA A 100 -1.25 -22.27 -4.66
N LEU A 101 -2.08 -21.45 -5.32
CA LEU A 101 -3.36 -20.97 -4.81
C LEU A 101 -4.56 -21.44 -5.64
N LYS A 102 -4.35 -22.33 -6.61
CA LYS A 102 -5.40 -22.75 -7.53
C LYS A 102 -6.55 -23.38 -6.75
N THR A 103 -7.73 -22.82 -6.91
CA THR A 103 -8.92 -23.16 -6.14
C THR A 103 -10.10 -23.34 -7.11
N PRO A 104 -10.90 -24.41 -7.00
CA PRO A 104 -12.11 -24.56 -7.80
C PRO A 104 -13.05 -23.36 -7.66
N ARG A 105 -13.68 -22.93 -8.76
CA ARG A 105 -14.39 -21.64 -8.83
C ARG A 105 -15.55 -21.54 -7.84
N GLU A 106 -16.21 -22.66 -7.56
CA GLU A 106 -17.28 -22.78 -6.59
C GLU A 106 -16.83 -22.58 -5.13
N LYS A 107 -15.52 -22.63 -4.86
CA LYS A 107 -14.93 -22.39 -3.53
C LYS A 107 -14.30 -21.01 -3.39
N TRP A 108 -14.48 -20.13 -4.39
CA TRP A 108 -13.89 -18.80 -4.35
C TRP A 108 -14.57 -17.93 -3.32
N ASP A 109 -13.79 -17.51 -2.33
CA ASP A 109 -14.15 -16.47 -1.39
C ASP A 109 -13.02 -15.42 -1.42
N ARG A 110 -13.36 -14.24 -1.93
CA ARG A 110 -12.42 -13.12 -2.03
C ARG A 110 -13.14 -11.80 -2.18
N SER A 111 -12.53 -10.74 -1.67
CA SER A 111 -13.00 -9.37 -1.82
C SER A 111 -11.86 -8.41 -2.13
N VAL A 112 -12.20 -7.34 -2.84
CA VAL A 112 -11.32 -6.20 -3.11
C VAL A 112 -12.00 -4.95 -2.55
N ARG A 113 -11.21 -4.08 -1.90
CA ARG A 113 -11.61 -2.71 -1.53
C ARG A 113 -10.52 -1.73 -1.90
N VAL A 114 -10.87 -0.67 -2.63
CA VAL A 114 -9.98 0.48 -2.80
C VAL A 114 -10.04 1.34 -1.54
N LEU A 115 -8.89 1.61 -0.94
CA LEU A 115 -8.76 2.37 0.31
C LEU A 115 -8.45 3.84 0.04
N ASP A 116 -7.68 4.12 -1.02
CA ASP A 116 -7.31 5.48 -1.41
C ASP A 116 -6.94 5.54 -2.90
N VAL A 117 -7.14 6.72 -3.50
CA VAL A 117 -6.68 7.09 -4.84
C VAL A 117 -6.18 8.53 -4.78
N ALA A 118 -4.88 8.72 -5.04
CA ALA A 118 -4.24 10.03 -5.03
C ALA A 118 -3.46 10.23 -6.33
N GLY A 119 -4.03 10.98 -7.28
CA GLY A 119 -3.41 11.21 -8.59
C GLY A 119 -3.20 9.90 -9.36
N ASN A 120 -1.94 9.51 -9.57
CA ASN A 120 -1.56 8.30 -10.29
C ASN A 120 -1.18 7.11 -9.39
N VAL A 121 -1.48 7.18 -8.08
CA VAL A 121 -1.28 6.07 -7.14
C VAL A 121 -2.58 5.68 -6.45
N ALA A 122 -2.68 4.41 -6.05
CA ALA A 122 -3.81 3.89 -5.31
C ALA A 122 -3.38 2.85 -4.28
N VAL A 123 -4.20 2.67 -3.25
CA VAL A 123 -4.06 1.61 -2.26
C VAL A 123 -5.32 0.75 -2.28
N ALA A 124 -5.16 -0.56 -2.39
CA ALA A 124 -6.26 -1.51 -2.35
C ALA A 124 -5.98 -2.64 -1.36
N ARG A 125 -7.04 -3.17 -0.76
CA ARG A 125 -7.00 -4.36 0.10
C ARG A 125 -7.64 -5.51 -0.64
N VAL A 126 -6.91 -6.61 -0.76
CA VAL A 126 -7.41 -7.90 -1.25
C VAL A 126 -7.47 -8.85 -0.07
N GLU A 127 -8.58 -9.58 0.05
CA GLU A 127 -8.76 -10.54 1.13
C GLU A 127 -9.30 -11.86 0.60
N THR A 128 -8.76 -12.95 1.10
CA THR A 128 -9.22 -14.33 0.94
C THR A 128 -9.42 -14.97 2.32
N PRO A 129 -9.94 -16.20 2.44
CA PRO A 129 -9.96 -16.93 3.71
C PRO A 129 -8.58 -17.13 4.35
N TRP A 130 -7.49 -17.07 3.57
CA TRP A 130 -6.16 -17.47 4.03
C TRP A 130 -5.18 -16.32 4.15
N PHE A 131 -5.42 -15.17 3.52
CA PHE A 131 -4.52 -14.02 3.59
C PHE A 131 -5.23 -12.70 3.31
N VAL A 132 -4.54 -11.62 3.66
CA VAL A 132 -4.86 -10.25 3.23
C VAL A 132 -3.62 -9.65 2.59
N ASP A 133 -3.77 -9.13 1.37
CA ASP A 133 -2.77 -8.28 0.72
C ASP A 133 -3.21 -6.81 0.81
N HIS A 134 -2.29 -5.92 1.18
CA HIS A 134 -2.39 -4.48 0.93
C HIS A 134 -1.53 -4.16 -0.29
N LEU A 135 -2.19 -3.76 -1.37
CA LEU A 135 -1.60 -3.47 -2.65
C LEU A 135 -1.37 -1.96 -2.78
N ASN A 136 -0.18 -1.58 -3.22
CA ASN A 136 0.08 -0.26 -3.75
C ASN A 136 0.16 -0.36 -5.28
N LEU A 137 -0.70 0.41 -5.96
CA LEU A 137 -0.79 0.44 -7.41
C LEU A 137 -0.31 1.78 -7.95
N GLY A 138 0.27 1.75 -9.15
CA GLY A 138 0.63 2.93 -9.92
C GLY A 138 -0.02 2.92 -11.29
N ARG A 139 -0.42 4.11 -11.77
CA ARG A 139 -0.94 4.34 -13.12
C ARG A 139 0.17 4.81 -14.05
N PHE A 140 0.41 4.03 -15.10
CA PHE A 140 1.37 4.31 -16.17
C PHE A 140 0.58 4.53 -17.47
N GLY A 141 0.32 5.80 -17.81
CA GLY A 141 -0.58 6.16 -18.90
C GLY A 141 -2.03 5.80 -18.57
N ASP A 142 -2.63 4.90 -19.35
CA ASP A 142 -3.99 4.40 -19.16
C ASP A 142 -4.05 3.13 -18.28
N ARG A 143 -2.90 2.55 -17.93
CA ARG A 143 -2.82 1.25 -17.26
C ARG A 143 -2.43 1.36 -15.79
N TRP A 144 -3.21 0.69 -14.94
CA TRP A 144 -2.85 0.44 -13.54
C TRP A 144 -2.10 -0.88 -13.41
N VAL A 145 -1.10 -0.93 -12.53
CA VAL A 145 -0.39 -2.16 -12.14
C VAL A 145 -0.03 -2.13 -10.65
N ILE A 146 0.10 -3.31 -10.05
CA ILE A 146 0.56 -3.49 -8.67
C ILE A 146 2.08 -3.35 -8.63
N VAL A 147 2.56 -2.41 -7.82
CA VAL A 147 3.99 -2.12 -7.64
C VAL A 147 4.51 -2.74 -6.34
N ASN A 148 3.74 -2.66 -5.26
CA ASN A 148 4.09 -3.28 -3.98
C ASN A 148 2.90 -4.07 -3.41
N ALA A 149 3.20 -5.10 -2.63
CA ALA A 149 2.20 -5.81 -1.84
C ALA A 149 2.77 -6.16 -0.47
N LEU A 150 2.16 -5.66 0.61
CA LEU A 150 2.46 -6.11 1.97
C LEU A 150 1.32 -7.00 2.46
N TRP A 151 1.64 -8.21 2.92
CA TRP A 151 0.63 -9.21 3.19
C TRP A 151 0.87 -9.98 4.47
N TYR A 152 -0.23 -10.53 5.01
CA TYR A 152 -0.18 -11.41 6.15
C TYR A 152 -1.09 -12.64 5.94
N PRO A 153 -0.65 -13.83 6.39
CA PRO A 153 -1.50 -15.00 6.42
C PRO A 153 -2.49 -14.90 7.57
N LYS A 154 -3.75 -15.26 7.33
CA LYS A 154 -4.75 -15.40 8.38
C LYS A 154 -4.45 -16.65 9.21
N PRO A 155 -4.75 -16.65 10.53
CA PRO A 155 -4.68 -17.86 11.33
C PRO A 155 -5.53 -18.95 10.70
N GLN A 156 -4.95 -20.10 10.41
CA GLN A 156 -5.74 -21.27 10.08
C GLN A 156 -6.24 -21.92 11.37
N PRO A 157 -7.50 -22.38 11.43
CA PRO A 157 -7.91 -23.27 12.50
C PRO A 157 -6.93 -24.44 12.59
N PRO A 158 -6.56 -24.91 13.79
CA PRO A 158 -5.73 -26.10 13.91
C PRO A 158 -6.37 -27.23 13.11
N ALA A 159 -5.56 -27.90 12.29
CA ALA A 159 -6.03 -29.05 11.53
C ALA A 159 -6.70 -30.04 12.50
N ALA A 160 -7.91 -30.48 12.17
CA ALA A 160 -8.58 -31.54 12.92
C ALA A 160 -7.62 -32.74 12.96
N LYS A 161 -7.27 -33.21 14.15
CA LYS A 161 -6.52 -34.46 14.29
C LYS A 161 -7.38 -35.59 13.70
N PRO A 162 -6.76 -36.53 12.97
CA PRO A 162 -7.48 -37.70 12.48
C PRO A 162 -8.07 -38.52 13.63
#